data_AF-A0AAP4PSU0-F1
#
_entry.id   AF-A0AAP4PSU0-F1
#
_cell.length_a   1.000
_cell.length_b   1.000
_cell.length_c   1.000
_cell.angle_alpha   90.00
_cell.angle_beta   90.00
_cell.angle_gamma   90.00
#
_symmetry.space_group_name_H-M   'P 1'
#
loop_
_entity.id
_entity.type
_entity.pdbx_description
1 polymer ?
#
loop_
_entity_poly.entity_id
_entity_poly.type
_entity_poly.pdbx_seq_one_letter_code
_entity_poly.pdbx_strand_id
1 'polypeptide(L)'
;MSITYKNLKELEYFNFTEEDLAYRFVPLFPIYNDGWEMYIDTEKGFIPLNIVDRSDGFYIAKETIKDTDLKLTFFDLMYKRINYKENIIPLNHIYDDIYNLLASIEKINFFSEIYKIEEHFRLSKYASVELEAIFQNSRAIFENLQLIQNNLMEMIISANDDDFFSINKIQYEKKFTFKEYIKKYKIPEVLAKFYVRVQEFFFFVLDMRNDIFHSRKSFKLFLGDEGFSISLKDYNLESLHFWDEHNTLKNDLGSVKALIAYITLNTINALEEYAMTISSIIQLPNDILPNYNIYVRSEFNETLKQLHTYVDDNAWNKNEAK
;
A
#
# COMPACT_ATOMS: atom_id res chain seq x y z
N MET A 1 -20.87 11.54 -13.58
CA MET A 1 -22.03 12.16 -12.92
C MET A 1 -21.51 12.77 -11.63
N SER A 2 -21.71 14.06 -11.39
CA SER A 2 -21.23 14.70 -10.16
C SER A 2 -22.30 14.55 -9.09
N ILE A 3 -21.99 13.79 -8.03
CA ILE A 3 -22.84 13.73 -6.84
C ILE A 3 -23.06 15.16 -6.34
N THR A 4 -24.33 15.54 -6.13
CA THR A 4 -24.64 16.91 -5.67
C THR A 4 -24.55 17.03 -4.16
N TYR A 5 -24.11 18.20 -3.67
CA TYR A 5 -24.11 18.55 -2.24
C TYR A 5 -25.48 18.29 -1.58
N LYS A 6 -26.55 18.63 -2.31
CA LYS A 6 -27.93 18.44 -1.83
C LYS A 6 -28.23 16.98 -1.51
N ASN A 7 -27.86 16.05 -2.39
CA ASN A 7 -28.09 14.62 -2.17
C ASN A 7 -27.27 14.13 -0.98
N LEU A 8 -25.99 14.50 -0.88
CA LEU A 8 -25.11 14.06 0.21
C LEU A 8 -25.53 14.60 1.58
N LYS A 9 -26.20 15.75 1.65
CA LYS A 9 -26.74 16.29 2.90
C LYS A 9 -27.88 15.44 3.48
N GLU A 10 -28.54 14.63 2.67
CA GLU A 10 -29.55 13.67 3.14
C GLU A 10 -28.90 12.52 3.94
N LEU A 11 -27.59 12.35 3.81
CA LEU A 11 -26.80 11.34 4.48
C LEU A 11 -26.12 11.97 5.71
N GLU A 12 -26.74 11.84 6.88
CA GLU A 12 -26.36 12.52 8.13
C GLU A 12 -24.96 12.21 8.65
N TYR A 13 -24.29 11.19 8.09
CA TYR A 13 -22.94 10.81 8.46
C TYR A 13 -21.84 11.67 7.84
N PHE A 14 -22.15 12.44 6.78
CA PHE A 14 -21.18 13.35 6.20
C PHE A 14 -21.24 14.74 6.85
N ASN A 15 -20.07 15.37 6.98
CA ASN A 15 -19.93 16.74 7.46
C ASN A 15 -19.07 17.56 6.50
N PHE A 16 -19.72 18.25 5.57
CA PHE A 16 -19.05 19.14 4.61
C PHE A 16 -19.95 20.34 4.29
N THR A 17 -19.35 21.43 3.80
CA THR A 17 -20.04 22.52 3.11
C THR A 17 -20.11 22.27 1.60
N GLU A 18 -20.81 23.13 0.84
CA GLU A 18 -20.77 23.05 -0.62
C GLU A 18 -19.37 23.40 -1.17
N GLU A 19 -18.69 24.36 -0.53
CA GLU A 19 -17.31 24.77 -0.85
C GLU A 19 -16.32 23.63 -0.62
N ASP A 20 -16.53 22.86 0.45
CA ASP A 20 -15.77 21.65 0.76
C ASP A 20 -15.82 20.61 -0.37
N LEU A 21 -16.87 20.60 -1.21
CA LEU A 21 -17.05 19.62 -2.29
C LEU A 21 -16.61 20.11 -3.67
N ALA A 22 -16.28 21.40 -3.83
CA ALA A 22 -16.07 22.01 -5.15
C ALA A 22 -15.03 21.27 -6.02
N TYR A 23 -14.03 20.64 -5.40
CA TYR A 23 -12.98 19.88 -6.09
C TYR A 23 -12.80 18.45 -5.54
N ARG A 24 -13.58 18.04 -4.54
CA ARG A 24 -13.43 16.73 -3.88
C ARG A 24 -14.50 15.77 -4.38
N PHE A 25 -14.05 14.55 -4.65
CA PHE A 25 -14.89 13.40 -4.86
C PHE A 25 -15.34 12.83 -3.50
N VAL A 26 -16.59 12.40 -3.43
CA VAL A 26 -17.13 11.75 -2.23
C VAL A 26 -17.36 10.28 -2.54
N PRO A 27 -16.63 9.35 -1.88
CA PRO A 27 -16.79 7.95 -2.16
C PRO A 27 -18.07 7.44 -1.50
N LEU A 28 -18.96 6.85 -2.29
CA LEU A 28 -20.16 6.16 -1.79
C LEU A 28 -19.82 4.72 -1.40
N PHE A 29 -18.89 4.56 -0.46
CA PHE A 29 -18.59 3.24 0.09
C PHE A 29 -19.75 2.73 0.93
N PRO A 30 -19.92 1.40 1.04
CA PRO A 30 -20.78 0.80 2.05
C PRO A 30 -20.43 1.36 3.43
N ILE A 31 -21.45 1.72 4.20
CA ILE A 31 -21.30 2.19 5.57
C ILE A 31 -21.95 1.20 6.53
N TYR A 32 -21.33 1.02 7.69
CA TYR A 32 -21.89 0.23 8.79
C TYR A 32 -22.24 1.14 9.96
N ASN A 33 -23.55 1.28 10.21
CA ASN A 33 -24.12 2.09 11.29
C ASN A 33 -25.36 1.38 11.85
N ASP A 34 -25.14 0.46 12.79
CA ASP A 34 -26.17 -0.48 13.31
C ASP A 34 -26.78 -1.43 12.25
N GLY A 35 -26.16 -1.46 11.08
CA GLY A 35 -26.56 -2.22 9.90
C GLY A 35 -25.77 -1.74 8.68
N TRP A 36 -25.79 -2.54 7.61
CA TRP A 36 -25.14 -2.17 6.36
C TRP A 36 -26.03 -1.28 5.51
N GLU A 37 -25.50 -0.13 5.09
CA GLU A 37 -26.16 0.81 4.19
C GLU A 37 -25.26 1.08 2.98
N MET A 38 -25.86 1.21 1.79
CA MET A 38 -25.16 1.62 0.58
C MET A 38 -26.12 2.40 -0.31
N TYR A 39 -25.60 3.40 -0.99
CA TYR A 39 -26.37 4.25 -1.86
C TYR A 39 -25.70 4.33 -3.23
N ILE A 40 -26.51 4.37 -4.28
CA ILE A 40 -26.05 4.72 -5.63
C ILE A 40 -26.63 6.06 -6.05
N ASP A 41 -25.78 6.90 -6.64
CA ASP A 41 -26.21 8.16 -7.24
C ASP A 41 -26.88 7.91 -8.59
N THR A 42 -28.09 8.43 -8.76
CA THR A 42 -28.85 8.33 -10.01
C THR A 42 -29.44 9.68 -10.36
N GLU A 43 -29.96 9.83 -11.57
CA GLU A 43 -30.67 11.05 -11.99
C GLU A 43 -31.88 11.40 -11.10
N LYS A 44 -32.40 10.42 -10.34
CA LYS A 44 -33.52 10.58 -9.41
C LYS A 44 -33.09 10.87 -7.96
N GLY A 45 -31.79 11.00 -7.72
CA GLY A 45 -31.20 11.09 -6.37
C GLY A 45 -30.61 9.76 -5.91
N PHE A 46 -30.34 9.66 -4.60
CA PHE A 46 -29.78 8.45 -4.02
C PHE A 46 -30.81 7.34 -3.90
N ILE A 47 -30.46 6.17 -4.42
CA ILE A 47 -31.25 4.95 -4.26
C ILE A 47 -30.53 4.05 -3.26
N PRO A 48 -31.18 3.66 -2.15
CA PRO A 48 -30.60 2.71 -1.22
C PRO A 48 -30.49 1.33 -1.87
N LEU A 49 -29.36 0.68 -1.67
CA LEU A 49 -29.13 -0.72 -2.04
C LEU A 49 -29.21 -1.59 -0.79
N ASN A 50 -29.91 -2.72 -0.90
CA ASN A 50 -29.91 -3.71 0.17
C ASN A 50 -28.63 -4.54 0.08
N ILE A 51 -27.74 -4.35 1.05
CA ILE A 51 -26.49 -5.10 1.18
C ILE A 51 -26.48 -5.87 2.49
N VAL A 52 -26.02 -7.13 2.44
CA VAL A 52 -26.04 -8.03 3.61
C VAL A 52 -24.70 -8.02 4.34
N ASP A 53 -23.59 -8.01 3.59
CA ASP A 53 -22.24 -7.89 4.12
C ASP A 53 -21.28 -7.44 3.01
N ARG A 54 -20.06 -7.10 3.39
CA ARG A 54 -18.93 -6.83 2.51
C ARG A 54 -17.92 -7.97 2.60
N SER A 55 -17.55 -8.59 1.47
CA SER A 55 -16.44 -9.56 1.42
C SER A 55 -15.10 -8.84 1.28
N ASP A 56 -14.97 -7.91 0.32
CA ASP A 56 -13.71 -7.25 -0.03
C ASP A 56 -13.90 -5.78 -0.40
N GLY A 57 -12.92 -4.95 -0.08
CA GLY A 57 -12.85 -3.52 -0.43
C GLY A 57 -13.10 -2.58 0.73
N PHE A 58 -13.23 -1.29 0.38
CA PHE A 58 -13.43 -0.23 1.34
C PHE A 58 -14.84 -0.23 1.94
N TYR A 59 -14.91 0.08 3.23
CA TYR A 59 -16.14 0.43 3.91
C TYR A 59 -15.92 1.50 4.97
N ILE A 60 -17.00 2.16 5.38
CA ILE A 60 -17.01 3.23 6.39
C ILE A 60 -17.63 2.68 7.67
N ALA A 61 -16.99 2.88 8.82
CA ALA A 61 -17.56 2.52 10.12
C ALA A 61 -16.90 3.31 11.27
N LYS A 62 -17.52 3.30 12.45
CA LYS A 62 -16.90 3.88 13.66
C LYS A 62 -15.76 3.00 14.17
N GLU A 63 -15.96 1.69 14.11
CA GLU A 63 -15.03 0.65 14.57
C GLU A 63 -14.93 -0.48 13.54
N THR A 64 -13.93 -1.35 13.68
CA THR A 64 -13.79 -2.56 12.86
C THR A 64 -14.96 -3.49 13.08
N ILE A 65 -15.45 -4.13 12.01
CA ILE A 65 -16.56 -5.10 12.11
C ILE A 65 -16.01 -6.53 12.26
N LYS A 66 -14.91 -6.82 11.59
CA LYS A 66 -14.09 -8.03 11.76
C LYS A 66 -12.74 -7.62 12.33
N ASP A 67 -12.16 -8.49 13.13
CA ASP A 67 -10.81 -8.31 13.65
C ASP A 67 -9.77 -8.18 12.55
N THR A 68 -9.99 -8.81 11.39
CA THR A 68 -9.16 -8.74 10.18
C THR A 68 -9.34 -7.46 9.37
N ASP A 69 -10.30 -6.60 9.70
CA ASP A 69 -10.46 -5.33 8.99
C ASP A 69 -9.28 -4.40 9.28
N LEU A 70 -8.67 -3.85 8.22
CA LEU A 70 -7.48 -3.01 8.34
C LEU A 70 -7.85 -1.54 8.31
N LYS A 71 -7.25 -0.75 9.20
CA LYS A 71 -7.27 0.71 9.13
C LYS A 71 -5.88 1.21 8.76
N LEU A 72 -5.75 1.69 7.53
CA LEU A 72 -4.53 2.36 7.07
C LEU A 72 -4.77 3.87 7.12
N THR A 73 -3.91 4.60 7.83
CA THR A 73 -3.97 6.06 7.96
C THR A 73 -3.89 6.72 6.59
N PHE A 74 -3.15 6.12 5.66
CA PHE A 74 -3.07 6.56 4.28
C PHE A 74 -4.45 6.64 3.61
N PHE A 75 -5.22 5.56 3.60
CA PHE A 75 -6.54 5.56 2.95
C PHE A 75 -7.55 6.44 3.70
N ASP A 76 -7.50 6.46 5.03
CA ASP A 76 -8.37 7.33 5.84
C ASP A 76 -8.14 8.80 5.48
N LEU A 77 -6.88 9.24 5.43
CA LEU A 77 -6.50 10.59 5.03
C LEU A 77 -6.90 10.89 3.58
N MET A 78 -6.57 10.00 2.65
CA MET A 78 -6.77 10.23 1.22
C MET A 78 -8.24 10.39 0.89
N TYR A 79 -9.10 9.47 1.34
CA TYR A 79 -10.52 9.52 1.01
C TYR A 79 -11.31 10.54 1.83
N LYS A 80 -10.93 10.83 3.09
CA LYS A 80 -11.70 11.75 3.94
C LYS A 80 -11.30 13.22 3.81
N ARG A 81 -10.07 13.49 3.40
CA ARG A 81 -9.54 14.87 3.36
C ARG A 81 -8.95 15.27 2.02
N ILE A 82 -8.37 14.32 1.28
CA ILE A 82 -7.54 14.60 0.10
C ILE A 82 -8.12 13.96 -1.19
N ASN A 83 -9.42 13.69 -1.22
CA ASN A 83 -10.04 12.90 -2.27
C ASN A 83 -10.33 13.73 -3.53
N TYR A 84 -9.30 14.25 -4.17
CA TYR A 84 -9.39 15.01 -5.40
C TYR A 84 -9.51 14.08 -6.61
N LYS A 85 -10.17 14.56 -7.66
CA LYS A 85 -10.50 13.75 -8.84
C LYS A 85 -9.27 13.12 -9.50
N GLU A 86 -8.17 13.86 -9.51
CA GLU A 86 -6.87 13.48 -10.07
C GLU A 86 -6.22 12.33 -9.29
N ASN A 87 -6.59 12.15 -8.02
CA ASN A 87 -6.02 11.13 -7.14
C ASN A 87 -6.84 9.84 -7.09
N ILE A 88 -8.09 9.82 -7.57
CA ILE A 88 -8.96 8.64 -7.47
C ILE A 88 -8.33 7.42 -8.15
N ILE A 89 -7.85 7.60 -9.39
CA ILE A 89 -7.26 6.51 -10.17
C ILE A 89 -5.99 5.96 -9.50
N PRO A 90 -4.95 6.76 -9.19
CA PRO A 90 -3.76 6.22 -8.54
C PRO A 90 -4.05 5.67 -7.14
N LEU A 91 -5.03 6.22 -6.42
CA LEU A 91 -5.44 5.69 -5.11
C LEU A 91 -6.07 4.30 -5.21
N ASN A 92 -6.96 4.09 -6.19
CA ASN A 92 -7.54 2.77 -6.45
C ASN A 92 -6.47 1.77 -6.93
N HIS A 93 -5.50 2.20 -7.74
CA HIS A 93 -4.38 1.34 -8.13
C HIS A 93 -3.54 0.91 -6.92
N ILE A 94 -3.26 1.82 -5.97
CA ILE A 94 -2.55 1.44 -4.72
C ILE A 94 -3.32 0.37 -3.96
N TYR A 95 -4.65 0.51 -3.86
CA TYR A 95 -5.48 -0.52 -3.24
C TYR A 95 -5.38 -1.86 -3.95
N ASP A 96 -5.54 -1.88 -5.28
CA ASP A 96 -5.45 -3.10 -6.08
C ASP A 96 -4.06 -3.74 -5.97
N ASP A 97 -2.99 -2.93 -5.98
CA ASP A 97 -1.61 -3.40 -5.83
C ASP A 97 -1.35 -4.01 -4.44
N ILE A 98 -1.89 -3.42 -3.36
CA ILE A 98 -1.83 -4.00 -2.01
C ILE A 98 -2.58 -5.34 -1.98
N TYR A 99 -3.80 -5.39 -2.53
CA TYR A 99 -4.59 -6.61 -2.58
C TYR A 99 -3.85 -7.72 -3.34
N ASN A 100 -3.31 -7.39 -4.52
CA ASN A 100 -2.54 -8.33 -5.34
C ASN A 100 -1.26 -8.80 -4.65
N LEU A 101 -0.59 -7.91 -3.92
CA LEU A 101 0.58 -8.25 -3.13
C LEU A 101 0.22 -9.29 -2.05
N LEU A 102 -0.88 -9.09 -1.31
CA LEU A 102 -1.31 -10.05 -0.27
C LEU A 102 -1.74 -11.39 -0.88
N ALA A 103 -2.45 -11.36 -2.00
CA ALA A 103 -2.82 -12.56 -2.75
C ALA A 103 -1.60 -13.36 -3.24
N SER A 104 -0.54 -12.69 -3.71
CA SER A 104 0.70 -13.35 -4.11
C SER A 104 1.42 -14.01 -2.94
N ILE A 105 1.42 -13.37 -1.76
CA ILE A 105 1.99 -13.95 -0.54
C ILE A 105 1.23 -15.22 -0.15
N GLU A 106 -0.11 -15.17 -0.14
CA GLU A 106 -0.93 -16.33 0.18
C GLU A 106 -0.68 -17.51 -0.76
N LYS A 107 -0.53 -17.25 -2.06
CA LYS A 107 -0.16 -18.30 -3.02
C LYS A 107 1.21 -18.90 -2.72
N ILE A 108 2.21 -18.09 -2.34
CA ILE A 108 3.54 -18.60 -1.96
C ILE A 108 3.43 -19.50 -0.73
N ASN A 109 2.65 -19.09 0.29
CA ASN A 109 2.39 -19.90 1.49
C ASN A 109 1.72 -21.23 1.10
N PHE A 110 0.67 -21.17 0.28
CA PHE A 110 -0.04 -22.34 -0.23
C PHE A 110 0.87 -23.29 -1.02
N PHE A 111 1.75 -22.78 -1.88
CA PHE A 111 2.72 -23.61 -2.60
C PHE A 111 3.72 -24.26 -1.64
N SER A 112 4.09 -23.59 -0.56
CA SER A 112 4.96 -24.17 0.47
C SER A 112 4.25 -25.29 1.23
N GLU A 113 2.95 -25.17 1.47
CA GLU A 113 2.14 -26.20 2.14
C GLU A 113 1.92 -27.43 1.25
N ILE A 114 1.55 -27.23 -0.02
CA ILE A 114 1.36 -28.36 -0.96
C ILE A 114 2.64 -29.19 -1.07
N TYR A 115 3.81 -28.53 -1.11
CA TYR A 115 5.07 -29.24 -1.23
C TYR A 115 5.32 -30.24 -0.09
N LYS A 116 4.86 -29.94 1.13
CA LYS A 116 4.97 -30.85 2.28
C LYS A 116 4.18 -32.16 2.06
N ILE A 117 3.20 -32.14 1.17
CA ILE A 117 2.31 -33.27 0.88
C ILE A 117 2.79 -34.02 -0.36
N GLU A 118 3.20 -33.30 -1.41
CA GLU A 118 3.65 -33.87 -2.68
C GLU A 118 4.88 -33.12 -3.21
N GLU A 119 5.97 -33.85 -3.46
CA GLU A 119 7.18 -33.30 -4.06
C GLU A 119 6.97 -32.93 -5.54
N HIS A 120 6.44 -31.73 -5.79
CA HIS A 120 6.30 -31.18 -7.14
C HIS A 120 7.41 -30.17 -7.44
N PHE A 121 8.35 -30.56 -8.32
CA PHE A 121 9.45 -29.71 -8.78
C PHE A 121 9.00 -28.35 -9.38
N ARG A 122 7.73 -28.23 -9.80
CA ARG A 122 7.20 -27.00 -10.44
C ARG A 122 6.76 -25.91 -9.46
N LEU A 123 6.58 -26.24 -8.17
CA LEU A 123 6.09 -25.27 -7.16
C LEU A 123 7.07 -24.11 -6.94
N SER A 124 8.38 -24.37 -7.01
CA SER A 124 9.41 -23.33 -6.94
C SER A 124 9.28 -22.30 -8.07
N LYS A 125 8.87 -22.73 -9.27
CA LYS A 125 8.68 -21.81 -10.40
C LYS A 125 7.41 -20.98 -10.24
N TYR A 126 6.33 -21.55 -9.70
CA TYR A 126 5.12 -20.77 -9.40
C TYR A 126 5.39 -19.74 -8.30
N ALA A 127 6.03 -20.14 -7.20
CA ALA A 127 6.42 -19.23 -6.12
C ALA A 127 7.37 -18.12 -6.62
N SER A 128 8.29 -18.45 -7.53
CA SER A 128 9.19 -17.48 -8.18
C SER A 128 8.42 -16.39 -8.93
N VAL A 129 7.39 -16.77 -9.71
CA VAL A 129 6.55 -15.79 -10.44
C VAL A 129 5.75 -14.90 -9.48
N GLU A 130 5.20 -15.46 -8.40
CA GLU A 130 4.48 -14.66 -7.41
C GLU A 130 5.44 -13.72 -6.62
N LEU A 131 6.68 -14.15 -6.37
CA LEU A 131 7.71 -13.28 -5.79
C LEU A 131 8.04 -12.10 -6.73
N GLU A 132 8.15 -12.34 -8.04
CA GLU A 132 8.31 -11.28 -9.04
C GLU A 132 7.13 -10.29 -9.02
N ALA A 133 5.90 -10.81 -8.88
CA ALA A 133 4.70 -9.98 -8.77
C ALA A 133 4.70 -9.08 -7.52
N ILE A 134 5.20 -9.57 -6.38
CA ILE A 134 5.34 -8.76 -5.15
C ILE A 134 6.25 -7.54 -5.39
N PHE A 135 7.40 -7.73 -6.05
CA PHE A 135 8.27 -6.60 -6.42
C PHE A 135 7.60 -5.63 -7.39
N GLN A 136 6.85 -6.15 -8.37
CA GLN A 136 6.13 -5.34 -9.34
C GLN A 136 5.05 -4.47 -8.68
N ASN A 137 4.22 -5.07 -7.82
CA ASN A 137 3.15 -4.36 -7.12
C ASN A 137 3.74 -3.33 -6.13
N SER A 138 4.80 -3.68 -5.41
CA SER A 138 5.48 -2.75 -4.50
C SER A 138 6.02 -1.52 -5.24
N ARG A 139 6.62 -1.70 -6.42
CA ARG A 139 7.05 -0.59 -7.28
C ARG A 139 5.86 0.26 -7.74
N ALA A 140 4.80 -0.38 -8.22
CA ALA A 140 3.61 0.31 -8.72
C ALA A 140 2.97 1.19 -7.63
N ILE A 141 2.96 0.71 -6.37
CA ILE A 141 2.54 1.51 -5.22
C ILE A 141 3.38 2.79 -5.08
N PHE A 142 4.71 2.71 -5.16
CA PHE A 142 5.57 3.90 -5.11
C PHE A 142 5.35 4.86 -6.28
N GLU A 143 5.15 4.34 -7.49
CA GLU A 143 4.86 5.16 -8.67
C GLU A 143 3.51 5.90 -8.51
N ASN A 144 2.47 5.21 -8.06
CA ASN A 144 1.18 5.81 -7.77
C ASN A 144 1.24 6.80 -6.61
N LEU A 145 2.02 6.52 -5.56
CA LEU A 145 2.28 7.46 -4.47
C LEU A 145 2.95 8.74 -4.98
N GLN A 146 3.91 8.60 -5.89
CA GLN A 146 4.60 9.73 -6.52
C GLN A 146 3.64 10.56 -7.39
N LEU A 147 2.69 9.92 -8.07
CA LEU A 147 1.63 10.61 -8.82
C LEU A 147 0.72 11.41 -7.88
N ILE A 148 0.20 10.77 -6.82
CA ILE A 148 -0.63 11.44 -5.80
C ILE A 148 0.10 12.66 -5.24
N GLN A 149 1.36 12.49 -4.85
CA GLN A 149 2.16 13.60 -4.32
C GLN A 149 2.29 14.76 -5.29
N ASN A 150 2.57 14.49 -6.57
CA ASN A 150 2.72 15.55 -7.55
C ASN A 150 1.40 16.28 -7.80
N ASN A 151 0.29 15.55 -7.91
CA ASN A 151 -1.04 16.15 -8.02
C ASN A 151 -1.34 17.06 -6.81
N LEU A 152 -1.00 16.63 -5.59
CA LEU A 152 -1.22 17.44 -4.40
C LEU A 152 -0.38 18.71 -4.36
N MET A 153 0.88 18.62 -4.78
CA MET A 153 1.72 19.82 -4.84
C MET A 153 1.18 20.81 -5.88
N GLU A 154 0.75 20.35 -7.06
CA GLU A 154 0.15 21.21 -8.09
C GLU A 154 -1.09 21.96 -7.58
N MET A 155 -1.93 21.30 -6.78
CA MET A 155 -3.10 21.92 -6.16
C MET A 155 -2.73 22.98 -5.12
N ILE A 156 -1.75 22.71 -4.27
CA ILE A 156 -1.28 23.65 -3.25
C ILE A 156 -0.64 24.89 -3.89
N ILE A 157 0.12 24.70 -4.97
CA ILE A 157 0.72 25.80 -5.73
C ILE A 157 -0.37 26.69 -6.32
N SER A 158 -1.37 26.07 -6.94
CA SER A 158 -2.47 26.81 -7.58
C SER A 158 -3.33 27.60 -6.59
N ALA A 159 -3.32 27.23 -5.31
CA ALA A 159 -4.03 27.94 -4.24
C ALA A 159 -3.25 29.10 -3.60
N ASN A 160 -1.91 29.15 -3.75
CA ASN A 160 -1.03 30.14 -3.13
C ASN A 160 -0.37 31.01 -4.20
N ASP A 161 -0.97 32.17 -4.46
CA ASP A 161 -0.86 32.91 -5.72
C ASP A 161 0.49 33.61 -6.03
N ASP A 162 1.61 33.40 -5.32
CA ASP A 162 2.88 34.07 -5.71
C ASP A 162 4.23 33.38 -5.33
N ASP A 163 4.33 32.55 -4.28
CA ASP A 163 5.66 32.03 -3.83
C ASP A 163 5.91 30.53 -4.11
N PHE A 164 4.88 29.76 -4.50
CA PHE A 164 4.99 28.30 -4.64
C PHE A 164 5.25 27.81 -6.08
N PHE A 165 5.29 28.70 -7.08
CA PHE A 165 5.38 28.42 -8.53
C PHE A 165 6.66 27.70 -9.03
N SER A 166 7.43 27.06 -8.16
CA SER A 166 8.67 26.40 -8.58
C SER A 166 8.98 25.08 -7.88
N ILE A 167 7.96 24.40 -7.33
CA ILE A 167 8.12 22.98 -7.01
C ILE A 167 8.18 22.22 -8.34
N ASN A 168 9.38 21.79 -8.70
CA ASN A 168 9.57 20.85 -9.79
C ASN A 168 8.84 19.55 -9.46
N LYS A 169 8.31 18.85 -10.48
CA LYS A 169 7.78 17.49 -10.32
C LYS A 169 8.76 16.65 -9.51
N ILE A 170 8.33 16.24 -8.33
CA ILE A 170 9.19 15.51 -7.40
C ILE A 170 9.31 14.09 -7.93
N GLN A 171 10.51 13.55 -7.81
CA GLN A 171 10.81 12.17 -8.14
C GLN A 171 11.87 11.67 -7.16
N TYR A 172 11.83 10.37 -6.87
CA TYR A 172 12.93 9.71 -6.18
C TYR A 172 14.22 9.82 -7.01
N GLU A 173 15.31 10.19 -6.35
CA GLU A 173 16.62 10.37 -6.96
C GLU A 173 17.67 9.54 -6.23
N LYS A 174 18.43 8.72 -6.97
CA LYS A 174 19.35 7.76 -6.37
C LYS A 174 20.49 8.53 -5.69
N LYS A 175 20.71 8.26 -4.39
CA LYS A 175 21.75 8.89 -3.55
C LYS A 175 21.60 10.40 -3.36
N PHE A 176 20.42 10.98 -3.60
CA PHE A 176 20.20 12.37 -3.23
C PHE A 176 20.25 12.56 -1.72
N THR A 177 20.92 13.62 -1.30
CA THR A 177 20.95 14.08 0.08
C THR A 177 19.74 14.94 0.39
N PHE A 178 19.44 15.08 1.68
CA PHE A 178 18.39 15.99 2.19
C PHE A 178 18.48 17.41 1.61
N LYS A 179 19.70 17.97 1.55
CA LYS A 179 19.93 19.33 1.03
C LYS A 179 19.68 19.43 -0.48
N GLU A 180 19.97 18.37 -1.23
CA GLU A 180 19.75 18.33 -2.68
C GLU A 180 18.26 18.27 -3.02
N TYR A 181 17.46 17.49 -2.28
CA TYR A 181 16.00 17.49 -2.44
C TYR A 181 15.39 18.87 -2.23
N ILE A 182 15.74 19.55 -1.13
CA ILE A 182 15.25 20.91 -0.84
C ILE A 182 15.66 21.87 -1.95
N LYS A 183 16.93 21.84 -2.36
CA LYS A 183 17.44 22.78 -3.36
C LYS A 183 16.80 22.56 -4.74
N LYS A 184 16.65 21.30 -5.17
CA LYS A 184 16.16 20.96 -6.52
C LYS A 184 14.65 21.09 -6.62
N TYR A 185 13.92 20.56 -5.64
CA TYR A 185 12.46 20.47 -5.70
C TYR A 185 11.75 21.56 -4.90
N LYS A 186 12.49 22.37 -4.11
CA LYS A 186 11.94 23.46 -3.30
C LYS A 186 10.83 23.00 -2.36
N ILE A 187 11.01 21.82 -1.79
CA ILE A 187 10.05 21.20 -0.87
C ILE A 187 10.42 21.46 0.60
N PRO A 188 9.44 21.40 1.52
CA PRO A 188 9.69 21.50 2.95
C PRO A 188 10.66 20.43 3.47
N GLU A 189 11.39 20.74 4.53
CA GLU A 189 12.37 19.82 5.13
C GLU A 189 11.76 18.49 5.54
N VAL A 190 10.54 18.51 6.10
CA VAL A 190 9.86 17.30 6.58
C VAL A 190 9.61 16.32 5.42
N LEU A 191 9.20 16.84 4.27
CA LEU A 191 9.02 16.04 3.05
C LEU A 191 10.35 15.58 2.47
N ALA A 192 11.39 16.43 2.44
CA ALA A 192 12.72 16.02 1.99
C ALA A 192 13.30 14.88 2.83
N LYS A 193 13.06 14.88 4.15
CA LYS A 193 13.47 13.78 5.05
C LYS A 193 12.76 12.47 4.70
N PHE A 194 11.46 12.50 4.41
CA PHE A 194 10.71 11.34 3.94
C PHE A 194 11.37 10.72 2.70
N TYR A 195 11.64 11.54 1.66
CA TYR A 195 12.29 11.05 0.44
C TYR A 195 13.66 10.40 0.71
N VAL A 196 14.50 11.03 1.54
CA VAL A 196 15.82 10.48 1.87
C VAL A 196 15.73 9.14 2.61
N ARG A 197 14.73 8.97 3.49
CA ARG A 197 14.53 7.71 4.22
C ARG A 197 14.06 6.59 3.30
N VAL A 198 13.12 6.89 2.41
CA VAL A 198 12.44 5.88 1.59
C VAL A 198 13.21 5.55 0.30
N GLN A 199 14.03 6.48 -0.21
CA GLN A 199 14.66 6.33 -1.53
C GLN A 199 15.48 5.05 -1.69
N GLU A 200 16.22 4.62 -0.66
CA GLU A 200 17.10 3.45 -0.77
C GLU A 200 16.27 2.19 -1.02
N PHE A 201 15.21 2.00 -0.24
CA PHE A 201 14.28 0.91 -0.41
C PHE A 201 13.52 1.00 -1.76
N PHE A 202 13.08 2.19 -2.16
CA PHE A 202 12.45 2.40 -3.47
C PHE A 202 13.38 1.95 -4.62
N PHE A 203 14.65 2.38 -4.60
CA PHE A 203 15.61 2.00 -5.63
C PHE A 203 15.96 0.51 -5.58
N PHE A 204 15.97 -0.10 -4.40
CA PHE A 204 16.08 -1.56 -4.28
C PHE A 204 14.94 -2.26 -5.03
N VAL A 205 13.67 -1.91 -4.75
CA VAL A 205 12.52 -2.53 -5.44
C VAL A 205 12.55 -2.25 -6.95
N LEU A 206 12.93 -1.04 -7.36
CA LEU A 206 13.04 -0.65 -8.77
C LEU A 206 14.13 -1.45 -9.50
N ASP A 207 15.32 -1.55 -8.92
CA ASP A 207 16.47 -2.26 -9.48
C ASP A 207 16.15 -3.76 -9.59
N MET A 208 15.55 -4.36 -8.55
CA MET A 208 15.10 -5.77 -8.57
C MET A 208 14.14 -6.06 -9.72
N ARG A 209 13.11 -5.22 -9.92
CA ARG A 209 12.19 -5.37 -11.06
C ARG A 209 12.96 -5.27 -12.37
N ASN A 210 13.80 -4.27 -12.53
CA ASN A 210 14.55 -4.06 -13.77
C ASN A 210 15.44 -5.27 -14.08
N ASP A 211 16.09 -5.85 -13.07
CA ASP A 211 16.86 -7.06 -13.22
C ASP A 211 15.97 -8.24 -13.66
N ILE A 212 14.84 -8.48 -13.01
CA ILE A 212 13.89 -9.55 -13.38
C ILE A 212 13.43 -9.38 -14.84
N PHE A 213 12.98 -8.17 -15.20
CA PHE A 213 12.34 -7.89 -16.50
C PHE A 213 13.35 -7.83 -17.65
N HIS A 214 14.52 -7.20 -17.45
CA HIS A 214 15.49 -6.98 -18.52
C HIS A 214 16.51 -8.11 -18.64
N SER A 215 16.85 -8.83 -17.57
CA SER A 215 17.85 -9.91 -17.63
C SER A 215 17.27 -11.27 -18.02
N ARG A 216 15.93 -11.41 -18.10
CA ARG A 216 15.21 -12.70 -18.26
C ARG A 216 15.58 -13.74 -17.20
N LYS A 217 16.17 -13.32 -16.08
CA LYS A 217 16.46 -14.19 -14.95
C LYS A 217 15.24 -14.16 -14.03
N SER A 218 14.67 -15.32 -13.75
CA SER A 218 13.70 -15.48 -12.67
C SER A 218 14.41 -15.82 -11.37
N PHE A 219 13.78 -15.56 -10.24
CA PHE A 219 14.29 -16.04 -8.96
C PHE A 219 14.46 -17.55 -8.98
N LYS A 220 15.65 -18.03 -8.62
CA LYS A 220 15.89 -19.44 -8.39
C LYS A 220 15.59 -19.74 -6.93
N LEU A 221 14.37 -20.21 -6.68
CA LEU A 221 13.97 -20.62 -5.34
C LEU A 221 14.40 -22.07 -5.10
N PHE A 222 15.03 -22.28 -3.95
CA PHE A 222 15.33 -23.60 -3.42
C PHE A 222 14.22 -23.97 -2.46
N LEU A 223 13.87 -25.25 -2.45
CA LEU A 223 12.80 -25.77 -1.62
C LEU A 223 13.41 -26.89 -0.77
N GLY A 224 13.26 -26.76 0.54
CA GLY A 224 13.70 -27.74 1.52
C GLY A 224 12.73 -27.79 2.69
N ASP A 225 13.09 -28.56 3.72
CA ASP A 225 12.20 -28.86 4.86
C ASP A 225 11.68 -27.59 5.57
N GLU A 226 12.48 -26.53 5.59
CA GLU A 226 12.16 -25.26 6.26
C GLU A 226 11.22 -24.35 5.43
N GLY A 227 11.05 -24.64 4.13
CA GLY A 227 10.26 -23.86 3.18
C GLY A 227 11.08 -23.33 1.99
N PHE A 228 10.51 -22.34 1.28
CA PHE A 228 11.19 -21.67 0.18
C PHE A 228 12.36 -20.81 0.67
N SER A 229 13.50 -20.96 0.02
CA SER A 229 14.70 -20.19 0.28
C SER A 229 15.31 -19.63 -1.02
N ILE A 230 16.11 -18.59 -0.87
CA ILE A 230 16.76 -17.87 -1.98
C ILE A 230 18.25 -17.68 -1.68
N SER A 231 19.09 -17.77 -2.69
CA SER A 231 20.53 -17.43 -2.56
C SER A 231 20.68 -15.96 -2.23
N LEU A 232 21.34 -15.64 -1.11
CA LEU A 232 21.58 -14.25 -0.73
C LEU A 232 22.52 -13.54 -1.72
N LYS A 233 23.44 -14.28 -2.34
CA LYS A 233 24.38 -13.77 -3.36
C LYS A 233 23.68 -13.37 -4.67
N ASP A 234 22.49 -13.90 -4.92
CA ASP A 234 21.73 -13.54 -6.11
C ASP A 234 21.13 -12.16 -5.89
N TYR A 235 21.26 -11.28 -6.89
CA TYR A 235 20.73 -9.91 -6.84
C TYR A 235 21.26 -9.04 -5.67
N ASN A 236 22.41 -9.40 -5.10
CA ASN A 236 23.03 -8.68 -3.98
C ASN A 236 22.09 -8.57 -2.76
N LEU A 237 21.28 -9.60 -2.49
CA LEU A 237 20.34 -9.59 -1.37
C LEU A 237 21.07 -9.59 -0.02
N GLU A 238 22.33 -10.04 0.04
CA GLU A 238 23.14 -10.02 1.26
C GLU A 238 23.35 -8.61 1.84
N SER A 239 23.16 -7.55 1.04
CA SER A 239 23.30 -6.18 1.53
C SER A 239 22.11 -5.69 2.35
N LEU A 240 21.00 -6.43 2.38
CA LEU A 240 19.81 -6.03 3.12
C LEU A 240 20.03 -6.28 4.62
N HIS A 241 19.82 -5.23 5.43
CA HIS A 241 20.17 -5.25 6.86
C HIS A 241 19.24 -6.08 7.75
N PHE A 242 18.17 -6.66 7.22
CA PHE A 242 17.22 -7.46 8.01
C PHE A 242 17.62 -8.94 8.12
N TRP A 243 18.65 -9.39 7.41
CA TRP A 243 19.13 -10.77 7.50
C TRP A 243 19.85 -11.01 8.83
N ASP A 244 19.50 -12.09 9.50
CA ASP A 244 20.09 -12.55 10.76
C ASP A 244 20.11 -14.09 10.85
N GLU A 245 20.53 -14.63 11.99
CA GLU A 245 20.59 -16.08 12.21
C GLU A 245 19.23 -16.79 12.26
N HIS A 246 18.14 -16.05 12.48
CA HIS A 246 16.79 -16.61 12.53
C HIS A 246 16.22 -16.82 11.13
N ASN A 247 16.56 -15.93 10.19
CA ASN A 247 16.02 -15.92 8.84
C ASN A 247 17.02 -16.31 7.73
N THR A 248 18.24 -16.75 8.11
CA THR A 248 19.26 -17.31 7.20
C THR A 248 19.69 -18.72 7.56
N LEU A 249 20.06 -19.50 6.54
CA LEU A 249 20.66 -20.83 6.67
C LEU A 249 22.19 -20.75 6.48
N LYS A 250 22.90 -21.77 7.01
CA LYS A 250 24.39 -21.84 7.01
C LYS A 250 25.06 -21.79 5.63
N ASN A 251 24.32 -21.99 4.55
CA ASN A 251 24.80 -22.03 3.17
C ASN A 251 24.46 -20.76 2.37
N ASP A 252 24.32 -19.62 3.04
CA ASP A 252 23.96 -18.33 2.44
C ASP A 252 22.59 -18.33 1.75
N LEU A 253 21.64 -19.11 2.29
CA LEU A 253 20.25 -19.11 1.83
C LEU A 253 19.37 -18.33 2.81
N GLY A 254 18.65 -17.32 2.31
CA GLY A 254 17.68 -16.55 3.08
C GLY A 254 16.26 -17.10 2.92
N SER A 255 15.41 -16.86 3.91
CA SER A 255 13.99 -17.18 3.82
C SER A 255 13.26 -16.27 2.83
N VAL A 256 12.45 -16.88 1.95
CA VAL A 256 11.53 -16.12 1.08
C VAL A 256 10.45 -15.42 1.92
N LYS A 257 9.96 -16.04 3.02
CA LYS A 257 8.97 -15.41 3.92
C LYS A 257 9.50 -14.15 4.58
N ALA A 258 10.76 -14.16 5.02
CA ALA A 258 11.40 -12.96 5.57
C ALA A 258 11.54 -11.86 4.51
N LEU A 259 11.95 -12.21 3.29
CA LEU A 259 12.09 -11.25 2.20
C LEU A 259 10.74 -10.61 1.81
N ILE A 260 9.67 -11.41 1.65
CA ILE A 260 8.35 -10.86 1.31
C ILE A 260 7.79 -9.99 2.44
N ALA A 261 8.01 -10.37 3.70
CA ALA A 261 7.59 -9.56 4.84
C ALA A 261 8.34 -8.22 4.85
N TYR A 262 9.66 -8.23 4.67
CA TYR A 262 10.45 -7.02 4.57
C TYR A 262 9.94 -6.10 3.46
N ILE A 263 9.74 -6.61 2.24
CA ILE A 263 9.29 -5.79 1.09
C ILE A 263 7.91 -5.20 1.36
N THR A 264 6.98 -6.02 1.84
CA THR A 264 5.58 -5.63 2.05
C THR A 264 5.45 -4.60 3.15
N LEU A 265 6.05 -4.87 4.31
CA LEU A 265 5.96 -3.99 5.47
C LEU A 265 6.62 -2.64 5.18
N ASN A 266 7.79 -2.61 4.51
CA ASN A 266 8.42 -1.34 4.13
C ASN A 266 7.59 -0.56 3.09
N THR A 267 6.92 -1.25 2.17
CA THR A 267 6.01 -0.60 1.20
C THR A 267 4.81 0.03 1.89
N ILE A 268 4.14 -0.70 2.78
CA ILE A 268 2.99 -0.18 3.53
C ILE A 268 3.41 0.93 4.50
N ASN A 269 4.54 0.76 5.20
CA ASN A 269 5.08 1.78 6.09
C ASN A 269 5.40 3.08 5.35
N ALA A 270 5.87 3.01 4.09
CA ALA A 270 6.09 4.22 3.29
C ALA A 270 4.79 4.99 3.01
N LEU A 271 3.66 4.29 2.80
CA LEU A 271 2.34 4.93 2.66
C LEU A 271 1.89 5.61 3.95
N GLU A 272 2.02 4.93 5.08
CA GLU A 272 1.67 5.47 6.40
C GLU A 272 2.55 6.67 6.78
N GLU A 273 3.87 6.56 6.58
CA GLU A 273 4.82 7.65 6.83
C GLU A 273 4.55 8.85 5.93
N TYR A 274 4.20 8.61 4.67
CA TYR A 274 3.80 9.68 3.75
C TYR A 274 2.53 10.39 4.23
N ALA A 275 1.50 9.64 4.66
CA ALA A 275 0.27 10.21 5.18
C ALA A 275 0.52 11.14 6.38
N MET A 276 1.36 10.69 7.32
CA MET A 276 1.78 11.50 8.47
C MET A 276 2.59 12.73 8.03
N THR A 277 3.51 12.55 7.09
CA THR A 277 4.36 13.63 6.55
C THR A 277 3.52 14.72 5.92
N ILE A 278 2.61 14.37 5.02
CA ILE A 278 1.75 15.35 4.33
C ILE A 278 0.83 16.06 5.30
N SER A 279 0.20 15.33 6.22
CA SER A 279 -0.68 15.92 7.24
C SER A 279 0.02 16.96 8.12
N SER A 280 1.35 16.86 8.26
CA SER A 280 2.14 17.80 9.07
C SER A 280 2.57 19.08 8.34
N ILE A 281 2.53 19.08 6.99
CA ILE A 281 3.05 20.21 6.19
C ILE A 281 1.95 20.96 5.42
N ILE A 282 0.76 20.37 5.26
CA ILE A 282 -0.35 21.00 4.53
C ILE A 282 -1.53 21.25 5.48
N GLN A 283 -2.20 22.39 5.29
CA GLN A 283 -3.50 22.59 5.91
C GLN A 283 -4.52 21.74 5.16
N LEU A 284 -4.91 20.63 5.78
CA LEU A 284 -5.88 19.71 5.20
C LEU A 284 -7.28 20.31 5.20
N PRO A 285 -8.08 20.05 4.15
CA PRO A 285 -9.51 20.32 4.18
C PRO A 285 -10.20 19.64 5.37
N ASN A 286 -11.43 20.09 5.65
CA ASN A 286 -12.27 19.47 6.67
C ASN A 286 -12.48 17.99 6.38
N ASP A 287 -12.50 17.19 7.44
CA ASP A 287 -12.83 15.77 7.36
C ASP A 287 -14.30 15.62 6.97
N ILE A 288 -14.58 14.98 5.82
CA ILE A 288 -15.96 14.78 5.36
C ILE A 288 -16.72 13.72 6.18
N LEU A 289 -16.02 12.91 6.99
CA LEU A 289 -16.55 11.81 7.78
C LEU A 289 -15.90 11.80 9.19
N PRO A 290 -16.05 12.86 10.00
CA PRO A 290 -15.24 13.08 11.21
C PRO A 290 -15.44 12.03 12.30
N ASN A 291 -16.61 11.39 12.33
CA ASN A 291 -16.96 10.37 13.33
C ASN A 291 -16.76 8.94 12.81
N TYR A 292 -16.23 8.77 11.61
CA TYR A 292 -16.06 7.48 10.97
C TYR A 292 -14.63 7.29 10.47
N ASN A 293 -14.27 6.05 10.25
CA ASN A 293 -13.01 5.63 9.66
C ASN A 293 -13.27 4.86 8.37
N ILE A 294 -12.27 4.85 7.51
CA ILE A 294 -12.24 4.01 6.33
C ILE A 294 -11.44 2.77 6.63
N TYR A 295 -12.09 1.63 6.46
CA TYR A 295 -11.52 0.32 6.67
C TYR A 295 -11.39 -0.40 5.34
N VAL A 296 -10.35 -1.21 5.23
CA VAL A 296 -10.11 -2.13 4.13
C VAL A 296 -10.42 -3.53 4.60
N ARG A 297 -11.40 -4.17 3.98
CA ARG A 297 -11.66 -5.59 4.18
C ARG A 297 -11.08 -6.40 3.04
N SER A 298 -10.43 -7.50 3.37
CA SER A 298 -10.06 -8.53 2.40
C SER A 298 -9.93 -9.89 3.08
N GLU A 299 -10.18 -10.96 2.34
CA GLU A 299 -9.86 -12.32 2.75
C GLU A 299 -8.36 -12.53 3.04
N PHE A 300 -7.47 -11.70 2.47
CA PHE A 300 -6.03 -11.79 2.63
C PHE A 300 -5.45 -10.88 3.73
N ASN A 301 -6.28 -10.15 4.48
CA ASN A 301 -5.78 -9.24 5.53
C ASN A 301 -5.11 -9.99 6.69
N GLU A 302 -5.51 -11.24 6.93
CA GLU A 302 -4.91 -12.08 7.95
C GLU A 302 -3.42 -12.34 7.66
N THR A 303 -3.08 -12.51 6.38
CA THR A 303 -1.70 -12.61 5.89
C THR A 303 -0.87 -11.40 6.30
N LEU A 304 -1.40 -10.19 6.11
CA LEU A 304 -0.69 -8.96 6.46
C LEU A 304 -0.37 -8.93 7.96
N LYS A 305 -1.33 -9.30 8.81
CA LYS A 305 -1.12 -9.36 10.25
C LYS A 305 -0.02 -10.34 10.62
N GLN A 306 0.13 -11.44 9.90
CA GLN A 306 1.13 -12.46 10.19
C GLN A 306 2.53 -12.09 9.70
N LEU A 307 2.68 -11.13 8.77
CA LEU A 307 3.98 -10.79 8.18
C LEU A 307 5.04 -10.37 9.19
N HIS A 308 4.69 -9.68 10.27
CA HIS A 308 5.67 -9.29 11.28
C HIS A 308 6.35 -10.53 11.89
N THR A 309 5.60 -11.63 12.06
CA THR A 309 6.14 -12.89 12.59
C THR A 309 7.18 -13.51 11.67
N TYR A 310 7.15 -13.22 10.36
CA TYR A 310 8.12 -13.74 9.40
C TYR A 310 9.47 -13.02 9.45
N VAL A 311 9.53 -11.83 10.06
CA VAL A 311 10.78 -11.09 10.26
C VAL A 311 11.48 -11.57 11.53
N ASP A 312 10.72 -11.83 12.60
CA ASP A 312 11.25 -12.16 13.92
C ASP A 312 11.59 -13.65 14.08
N ASP A 313 10.58 -14.53 14.21
CA ASP A 313 10.78 -15.92 14.68
C ASP A 313 10.18 -17.01 13.75
N ASN A 314 9.24 -16.66 12.87
CA ASN A 314 8.54 -17.58 11.97
C ASN A 314 8.96 -17.40 10.50
N ALA A 315 10.17 -16.92 10.26
CA ALA A 315 10.76 -16.87 8.92
C ALA A 315 10.78 -18.24 8.23
N TRP A 316 10.79 -19.31 9.02
CA TRP A 316 10.78 -20.69 8.56
C TRP A 316 9.57 -21.42 9.14
N ASN A 317 9.10 -22.48 8.48
CA ASN A 317 7.95 -23.26 8.94
C ASN A 317 8.30 -24.20 10.12
N LYS A 318 9.19 -23.78 11.03
CA LYS A 318 9.78 -24.59 12.10
C LYS A 318 8.75 -25.10 13.13
N ASN A 319 7.58 -24.47 13.19
CA ASN A 319 6.50 -24.80 14.14
C ASN A 319 5.30 -25.52 13.50
N GLU A 320 5.36 -25.91 12.22
CA GLU A 320 4.27 -26.61 11.52
C GLU A 320 4.55 -28.10 11.26
N ALA A 321 5.53 -28.67 11.97
CA ALA A 321 5.79 -30.10 11.97
C ALA A 321 4.82 -30.81 12.94
N LYS A 322 4.10 -31.81 12.42
CA LYS A 322 3.19 -32.70 13.14
C LYS A 322 3.81 -33.37 14.36
#